data_AF-A0A803M9L8-F1
#
_entry.id   AF-A0A803M9L8-F1
#
_cell.length_a   1.000
_cell.length_b   1.000
_cell.length_c   1.000
_cell.angle_alpha   90.00
_cell.angle_beta   90.00
_cell.angle_gamma   90.00
#
_symmetry.space_group_name_H-M   'P 1'
#
loop_
_entity.id
_entity.type
_entity.pdbx_description
1 polymer ?
#
loop_
_entity_poly.entity_id
_entity_poly.type
_entity_poly.pdbx_seq_one_letter_code
_entity_poly.pdbx_strand_id
1 'polypeptide(L)'
;MLTLVRTISPTHFENGTWNTGGHCERSKPYNKENMLISSKNNDEWEVRDIQIEEIERAKKEGYWKGQRKFQALDITKVMLLRPDGHPGSHWRDKKKKGFNDCVHWCMPGPIDVWNDLFLALLS
;
A
#
# COMPACT_ATOMS: atom_id res chain seq x y z
N MET A 1 -6.63 -19.35 16.19
CA MET A 1 -6.90 -18.74 14.86
C MET A 1 -5.84 -17.68 14.57
N LEU A 2 -5.27 -17.69 13.37
CA LEU A 2 -4.37 -16.65 12.88
C LEU A 2 -5.21 -15.53 12.23
N THR A 3 -4.93 -14.29 12.58
CA THR A 3 -5.51 -13.09 11.97
C THR A 3 -4.39 -12.29 11.32
N LEU A 4 -4.44 -12.16 10.00
CA LEU A 4 -3.53 -11.31 9.25
C LEU A 4 -4.15 -9.91 9.09
N VAL A 5 -3.36 -8.87 9.35
CA VAL A 5 -3.76 -7.48 9.17
C VAL A 5 -2.87 -6.88 8.10
N ARG A 6 -3.47 -6.45 6.98
CA ARG A 6 -2.76 -5.81 5.87
C ARG A 6 -2.45 -4.35 6.23
N THR A 7 -1.20 -3.93 6.06
CA THR A 7 -0.81 -2.52 6.21
C THR A 7 -1.38 -1.65 5.07
N ILE A 8 -1.22 -0.33 5.18
CA ILE A 8 -1.73 0.65 4.24
C ILE A 8 -1.20 0.40 2.82
N SER A 9 -2.11 0.48 1.85
CA SER A 9 -1.75 0.53 0.43
C SER A 9 -1.45 1.97 0.05
N PRO A 10 -0.22 2.28 -0.38
CA PRO A 10 0.17 3.64 -0.74
C PRO A 10 -0.47 4.09 -2.05
N THR A 11 -0.42 5.39 -2.27
CA THR A 11 -0.85 6.14 -3.45
C THR A 11 0.37 6.85 -4.05
N HIS A 12 0.33 7.14 -5.35
CA HIS A 12 1.47 7.79 -6.04
C HIS A 12 1.04 9.02 -6.83
N PHE A 13 0.39 9.98 -6.16
CA PHE A 13 0.07 11.26 -6.80
C PHE A 13 1.33 12.12 -6.98
N GLU A 14 1.47 12.68 -8.17
CA GLU A 14 2.45 13.68 -8.54
C GLU A 14 1.76 14.94 -9.05
N ASN A 15 2.39 16.10 -8.83
CA ASN A 15 1.93 17.43 -9.27
C ASN A 15 0.48 17.74 -8.87
N GLY A 16 0.07 17.28 -7.70
CA GLY A 16 -1.27 17.43 -7.15
C GLY A 16 -1.60 16.25 -6.25
N THR A 17 -2.85 16.22 -5.79
CA THR A 17 -3.44 15.19 -4.94
C THR A 17 -4.70 14.66 -5.59
N TRP A 18 -5.37 13.72 -4.92
CA TRP A 18 -6.63 13.11 -5.37
C TRP A 18 -7.72 14.13 -5.76
N ASN A 19 -7.73 15.33 -5.18
CA ASN A 19 -8.72 16.38 -5.43
C ASN A 19 -8.17 17.64 -6.12
N THR A 20 -6.88 17.70 -6.44
CA THR A 20 -6.24 18.87 -7.06
C THR A 20 -5.65 18.60 -8.44
N GLY A 21 -5.98 17.46 -9.04
CA GLY A 21 -5.54 17.10 -10.39
C GLY A 21 -4.21 16.34 -10.46
N GLY A 22 -3.82 15.66 -9.37
CA GLY A 22 -2.62 14.83 -9.35
C GLY A 22 -2.66 13.68 -10.37
N HIS A 23 -1.50 13.18 -10.76
CA HIS A 23 -1.33 12.09 -11.73
C HIS A 23 -0.27 11.08 -11.30
N CYS A 24 -0.25 9.92 -11.95
CA CYS A 24 0.63 8.78 -11.65
C CYS A 24 1.01 8.09 -12.97
N GLU A 25 1.81 8.77 -13.79
CA GLU A 25 2.15 8.32 -15.15
C GLU A 25 3.50 7.61 -15.23
N ARG A 26 4.11 7.30 -14.08
CA ARG A 26 5.38 6.58 -14.05
C ARG A 26 5.20 5.19 -14.64
N SER A 27 6.16 4.76 -15.46
CA SER A 27 6.17 3.45 -16.11
C SER A 27 7.27 2.52 -15.58
N LYS A 28 7.99 2.97 -14.55
CA LYS A 28 9.08 2.21 -13.91
C LYS A 28 8.96 2.26 -12.40
N PRO A 29 9.39 1.19 -11.69
CA PRO A 29 9.51 1.20 -10.25
C PRO A 29 10.43 2.30 -9.72
N TYR A 30 10.23 2.70 -8.48
CA TYR A 30 11.22 3.50 -7.78
C TYR A 30 12.47 2.71 -7.40
N ASN A 31 13.59 3.42 -7.33
CA ASN A 31 14.71 3.00 -6.51
C ASN A 31 14.41 3.33 -5.04
N LYS A 32 15.26 2.86 -4.11
CA LYS A 32 15.07 3.10 -2.68
C LYS A 32 15.03 4.59 -2.31
N GLU A 33 15.84 5.41 -2.96
CA GLU A 33 15.93 6.85 -2.68
C GLU A 33 14.64 7.58 -3.05
N ASN A 34 14.15 7.39 -4.28
CA ASN A 34 12.90 7.98 -4.76
C ASN A 34 11.70 7.49 -3.95
N MET A 35 11.70 6.22 -3.54
CA MET A 35 10.67 5.67 -2.64
C MET A 35 10.68 6.37 -1.29
N LEU A 36 11.85 6.59 -0.69
CA LEU A 36 11.97 7.32 0.58
C LEU A 36 11.53 8.78 0.45
N ILE A 37 11.84 9.45 -0.68
CA ILE A 37 11.39 10.81 -0.93
C ILE A 37 9.87 10.87 -1.06
N SER A 38 9.28 10.01 -1.90
CA SER A 38 7.82 9.91 -2.07
C SER A 38 7.13 9.63 -0.74
N SER A 39 7.69 8.70 0.04
CA SER A 39 7.17 8.27 1.33
C SER A 39 7.32 9.31 2.44
N LYS A 40 8.20 10.31 2.30
CA LYS A 40 8.30 11.45 3.24
C LYS A 40 7.31 12.56 2.91
N ASN A 41 6.92 12.66 1.64
CA ASN A 41 5.95 13.63 1.18
C ASN A 41 4.49 13.20 1.44
N ASN A 42 4.30 11.95 1.86
CA ASN A 42 3.00 11.37 2.21
C ASN A 42 3.07 10.79 3.64
N ASP A 43 1.96 10.81 4.36
CA ASP A 43 1.88 10.25 5.73
C ASP A 43 1.81 8.71 5.75
N GLU A 44 2.06 8.05 4.61
CA GLU A 44 1.89 6.59 4.43
C GLU A 44 2.85 5.78 5.29
N TRP A 45 4.09 6.25 5.46
CA TRP A 45 5.06 5.58 6.32
C TRP A 45 4.70 5.70 7.79
N GLU A 46 4.23 6.89 8.20
CA GLU A 46 3.76 7.14 9.56
C GLU A 46 2.54 6.26 9.90
N VAL A 47 1.56 6.22 8.99
CA VAL A 47 0.38 5.34 9.15
C VAL A 47 0.79 3.87 9.22
N ARG A 48 1.74 3.43 8.40
CA ARG A 48 2.29 2.07 8.46
C ARG A 48 2.92 1.80 9.83
N ASP A 49 3.76 2.71 10.34
CA ASP A 49 4.46 2.52 11.60
C ASP A 49 3.47 2.42 12.78
N ILE A 50 2.41 3.23 12.79
CA ILE A 50 1.29 3.12 13.75
C ILE A 50 0.59 1.77 13.61
N GLN A 51 0.27 1.33 12.38
CA GLN A 51 -0.36 0.01 12.15
C GLN A 51 0.49 -1.14 12.69
N ILE A 52 1.82 -1.10 12.47
CA ILE A 52 2.74 -2.11 12.99
C ILE A 52 2.77 -2.08 14.51
N GLU A 53 2.85 -0.89 15.13
CA GLU A 53 2.82 -0.75 16.59
C GLU A 53 1.56 -1.39 17.20
N GLU A 54 0.38 -1.07 16.66
CA GLU A 54 -0.89 -1.61 17.16
C GLU A 54 -1.00 -3.13 16.94
N ILE A 55 -0.50 -3.66 15.83
CA ILE A 55 -0.46 -5.10 15.59
C ILE A 55 0.46 -5.79 16.60
N GLU A 56 1.62 -5.21 16.93
CA GLU A 56 2.52 -5.75 17.95
C GLU A 56 1.92 -5.67 19.37
N ARG A 57 1.16 -4.60 19.67
CA ARG A 57 0.39 -4.48 20.92
C ARG A 57 -0.66 -5.58 21.01
N ALA A 58 -1.46 -5.75 19.96
CA ALA A 58 -2.51 -6.77 19.86
C ALA A 58 -1.93 -8.20 19.90
N LYS A 59 -0.76 -8.44 19.30
CA LYS A 59 -0.02 -9.69 19.43
C LYS A 59 0.24 -9.99 20.89
N LYS A 60 0.92 -9.08 21.61
CA LYS A 60 1.26 -9.26 23.03
C LYS A 60 0.00 -9.57 23.85
N GLU A 61 -1.03 -8.73 23.77
CA GLU A 61 -2.28 -8.94 24.51
C GLU A 61 -3.02 -10.23 24.14
N GLY A 62 -3.07 -10.56 22.84
CA GLY A 62 -3.70 -11.79 22.32
C GLY A 62 -2.98 -13.06 22.72
N TYR A 63 -1.64 -13.01 22.86
CA TYR A 63 -0.83 -14.07 23.44
C TYR A 63 -1.16 -14.27 24.92
N TRP A 64 -1.27 -13.20 25.70
CA TRP A 64 -1.60 -13.27 27.14
C TRP A 64 -3.01 -13.81 27.40
N LYS A 65 -3.95 -13.59 26.48
CA LYS A 65 -5.35 -14.03 26.61
C LYS A 65 -5.65 -15.36 25.91
N GLY A 66 -4.65 -16.03 25.33
CA GLY A 66 -4.74 -17.40 24.81
C GLY A 66 -5.69 -17.63 23.62
N GLN A 67 -6.19 -16.57 22.96
CA GLN A 67 -7.35 -16.70 22.05
C GLN A 67 -7.08 -16.36 20.56
N ARG A 68 -6.09 -15.53 20.20
CA ARG A 68 -5.81 -15.17 18.77
C ARG A 68 -4.34 -14.83 18.54
N LYS A 69 -3.79 -15.29 17.40
CA LYS A 69 -2.47 -14.89 16.90
C LYS A 69 -2.67 -13.80 15.86
N PHE A 70 -2.11 -12.62 16.06
CA PHE A 70 -2.12 -11.54 15.08
C PHE A 70 -0.79 -11.52 14.32
N GLN A 71 -0.80 -11.15 13.03
CA GLN A 71 0.42 -10.94 12.26
C GLN A 71 0.19 -9.90 11.16
N ALA A 72 1.21 -9.09 10.89
CA ALA A 72 1.16 -8.08 9.84
C ALA A 72 1.42 -8.73 8.49
N LEU A 73 0.53 -8.49 7.52
CA LEU A 73 0.81 -8.61 6.10
C LEU A 73 1.32 -7.24 5.65
N ASP A 74 2.63 -7.02 5.84
CA ASP A 74 3.26 -5.72 5.58
C ASP A 74 3.57 -5.53 4.09
N ILE A 75 2.64 -4.87 3.39
CA ILE A 75 2.72 -4.60 1.95
C ILE A 75 3.23 -3.20 1.63
N THR A 76 3.15 -2.25 2.56
CA THR A 76 3.39 -0.83 2.29
C THR A 76 4.74 -0.58 1.62
N LYS A 77 5.83 -1.17 2.14
CA LYS A 77 7.18 -0.96 1.60
C LYS A 77 7.33 -1.45 0.16
N VAL A 78 6.81 -2.63 -0.16
CA VAL A 78 6.93 -3.20 -1.52
C VAL A 78 6.04 -2.44 -2.50
N MET A 79 4.90 -1.91 -2.05
CA MET A 79 4.01 -1.13 -2.89
C MET A 79 4.47 0.30 -3.11
N LEU A 80 5.14 0.92 -2.12
CA LEU A 80 5.77 2.24 -2.27
C LEU A 80 6.85 2.26 -3.36
N LEU A 81 7.41 1.10 -3.71
CA LEU A 81 8.37 0.98 -4.80
C LEU A 81 7.71 0.96 -6.18
N ARG A 82 6.38 0.91 -6.27
CA ARG A 82 5.64 0.56 -7.49
C ARG A 82 4.69 1.66 -7.97
N PRO A 83 5.16 2.89 -8.21
CA PRO A 83 4.32 3.92 -8.82
C PRO A 83 3.83 3.53 -10.23
N ASP A 84 4.51 2.56 -10.86
CA ASP A 84 4.20 1.99 -12.18
C ASP A 84 2.99 1.05 -12.20
N GLY A 85 2.38 0.80 -11.04
CA GLY A 85 1.27 -0.13 -10.90
C GLY A 85 -0.13 0.46 -11.02
N HIS A 86 -0.27 1.78 -11.11
CA HIS A 86 -1.56 2.45 -11.06
C HIS A 86 -2.23 2.57 -12.46
N PRO A 87 -3.56 2.47 -12.56
CA PRO A 87 -4.27 2.71 -13.81
C PRO A 87 -4.09 4.14 -14.35
N GLY A 88 -3.96 5.12 -13.45
CA GLY A 88 -3.86 6.54 -13.81
C GLY A 88 -5.05 6.98 -14.65
N SER A 89 -4.77 7.53 -15.84
CA SER A 89 -5.76 8.01 -16.80
C SER A 89 -6.50 6.89 -17.54
N HIS A 90 -6.06 5.63 -17.42
CA HIS A 90 -6.68 4.48 -18.07
C HIS A 90 -7.86 3.91 -17.29
N TRP A 91 -8.20 4.47 -16.12
CA TRP A 91 -9.37 4.08 -15.35
C TRP A 91 -10.68 4.37 -16.10
N ARG A 92 -11.62 3.41 -16.04
CA ARG A 92 -12.75 3.25 -17.01
C ARG A 92 -13.75 4.40 -17.07
N ASP A 93 -13.79 5.31 -16.10
CA ASP A 93 -14.85 6.32 -16.05
C ASP A 93 -14.47 7.61 -16.81
N LYS A 94 -14.58 7.55 -18.14
CA LYS A 94 -14.35 8.68 -19.06
C LYS A 94 -15.23 9.91 -18.79
N LYS A 95 -16.24 9.80 -17.91
CA LYS A 95 -17.11 10.90 -17.49
C LYS A 95 -16.44 11.82 -16.47
N LYS A 96 -15.43 11.35 -15.73
CA LYS A 96 -14.59 12.16 -14.82
C LYS A 96 -13.31 12.59 -15.53
N LYS A 97 -13.45 13.33 -16.64
CA LYS A 97 -12.30 13.94 -17.32
C LYS A 97 -11.50 14.77 -16.30
N GLY A 98 -10.24 14.40 -16.06
CA GLY A 98 -9.32 15.12 -15.16
C GLY A 98 -8.98 14.43 -13.84
N PHE A 99 -9.57 13.27 -13.52
CA PHE A 99 -9.19 12.48 -12.34
C PHE A 99 -8.42 11.23 -12.72
N ASN A 100 -7.18 11.11 -12.24
CA ASN A 100 -6.37 9.91 -12.37
C ASN A 100 -6.59 8.98 -11.18
N ASP A 101 -6.69 7.68 -11.45
CA ASP A 101 -6.72 6.68 -10.39
C ASP A 101 -5.29 6.30 -9.98
N CYS A 102 -4.80 6.94 -8.93
CA CYS A 102 -3.50 6.70 -8.32
C CYS A 102 -3.61 5.99 -6.96
N VAL A 103 -4.75 5.35 -6.71
CA VAL A 103 -5.07 4.65 -5.46
C VAL A 103 -5.22 3.15 -5.71
N HIS A 104 -5.90 2.77 -6.79
CA HIS A 104 -6.08 1.38 -7.17
C HIS A 104 -4.91 0.86 -8.02
N TRP A 105 -4.87 -0.45 -8.21
CA TRP A 105 -3.78 -1.14 -8.89
C TRP A 105 -4.28 -1.83 -10.16
N CYS A 106 -3.47 -1.81 -11.21
CA CYS A 106 -3.67 -2.64 -12.39
C CYS A 106 -3.58 -4.13 -12.04
N MET A 107 -4.34 -4.95 -12.77
CA MET A 107 -4.27 -6.40 -12.74
C MET A 107 -4.16 -6.97 -14.17
N PRO A 108 -3.20 -7.87 -14.46
CA PRO A 108 -2.11 -8.30 -13.57
C PRO A 108 -1.17 -7.14 -13.24
N GLY A 109 -0.48 -7.20 -12.10
CA GLY A 109 0.32 -6.06 -11.64
C GLY A 109 0.95 -6.22 -10.26
N PRO A 110 1.47 -5.13 -9.68
CA PRO A 110 2.19 -5.19 -8.40
C PRO A 110 1.35 -5.74 -7.25
N ILE A 111 0.02 -5.60 -7.33
CA ILE A 111 -0.91 -6.11 -6.33
C ILE A 111 -0.85 -7.64 -6.19
N ASP A 112 -0.38 -8.36 -7.20
CA ASP A 112 -0.23 -9.83 -7.15
C ASP A 112 0.75 -10.26 -6.05
N VAL A 113 1.74 -9.42 -5.69
CA VAL A 113 2.70 -9.69 -4.60
C VAL A 113 2.03 -9.78 -3.23
N TRP A 114 0.82 -9.22 -3.06
CA TRP A 114 0.08 -9.35 -1.81
C TRP A 114 -0.32 -10.80 -1.55
N ASN A 115 -0.68 -11.51 -2.61
CA ASN A 115 -1.02 -12.92 -2.54
C ASN A 115 0.22 -13.77 -2.25
N ASP A 116 1.36 -13.45 -2.86
CA ASP A 116 2.63 -14.13 -2.59
C ASP A 116 3.04 -13.97 -1.12
N LEU A 117 2.99 -12.73 -0.60
CA LEU A 117 3.28 -12.45 0.81
C LEU A 117 2.27 -13.12 1.74
N PHE A 118 0.99 -13.11 1.39
CA PHE A 118 -0.05 -13.79 2.17
C PHE A 118 0.21 -15.31 2.25
N LEU A 119 0.50 -15.96 1.12
CA LEU A 119 0.81 -17.38 1.07
C LEU A 119 2.09 -17.70 1.88
N ALA A 120 3.12 -16.86 1.80
CA ALA A 120 4.35 -17.02 2.59
C ALA A 120 4.14 -16.87 4.10
N LEU A 121 3.08 -16.17 4.54
CA LEU A 121 2.71 -16.06 5.95
C LEU A 121 1.81 -17.20 6.44
N LEU A 122 1.19 -17.94 5.52
CA LEU A 122 0.37 -19.11 5.82
C LEU A 122 1.16 -20.43 5.80
N SER A 123 2.31 -20.45 5.11
CA SER A 123 3.26 -21.58 5.08
C SER A 123 4.05 -21.71 6.37
#